data_AF-A0A3D4VAX1-F1
#
_entry.id   AF-A0A3D4VAX1-F1
#
_cell.length_a   1.000
_cell.length_b   1.000
_cell.length_c   1.000
_cell.angle_alpha   90.00
_cell.angle_beta   90.00
_cell.angle_gamma   90.00
#
_symmetry.space_group_name_H-M   'P 1'
#
loop_
_entity.id
_entity.type
_entity.pdbx_description
1 polymer ?
#
loop_
_entity_poly.entity_id
_entity_poly.type
_entity_poly.pdbx_seq_one_letter_code
_entity_poly.pdbx_strand_id
1 'polypeptide(L)'
;MDPKRSPRLLEQLNIGRPFDGVRSYTEIAASASLGAALTDRVGAYAETFGFAPQDGSGTISRYVNAGVTFLFNPDLQLDVRAGVGPASQRTRDYFAGIGLVVRR
;
A
#
# COMPACT_ATOMS: atom_id res chain seq x y z
N MET A 1 27.90 -3.90 -5.19
CA MET A 1 26.48 -4.28 -5.06
C MET A 1 25.74 -3.77 -6.29
N ASP A 2 24.83 -4.55 -6.88
CA ASP A 2 24.01 -4.09 -8.01
C ASP A 2 22.98 -3.05 -7.51
N PRO A 3 23.01 -1.78 -7.99
CA PRO A 3 22.11 -0.73 -7.52
C PRO A 3 20.62 -1.02 -7.80
N LYS A 4 20.28 -1.99 -8.65
CA LYS A 4 18.89 -2.45 -8.83
C LYS A 4 18.37 -3.26 -7.64
N ARG A 5 19.26 -3.87 -6.86
CA ARG A 5 18.92 -4.77 -5.75
C ARG A 5 18.89 -4.09 -4.38
N SER A 6 19.31 -2.83 -4.30
CA SER A 6 19.21 -2.05 -3.06
C SER A 6 17.75 -1.75 -2.73
N PRO A 7 17.32 -1.91 -1.46
CA PRO A 7 15.98 -1.50 -1.04
C PRO A 7 15.72 -0.02 -1.32
N ARG A 8 14.51 0.29 -1.77
CA ARG A 8 14.04 1.66 -2.04
C ARG A 8 12.91 2.00 -1.10
N LEU A 9 13.07 3.08 -0.35
CA LEU A 9 12.03 3.67 0.47
C LEU A 9 11.25 4.69 -0.37
N LEU A 10 9.93 4.61 -0.34
CA LEU A 10 9.03 5.59 -0.91
C LEU A 10 8.02 6.01 0.17
N GLU A 11 7.91 7.32 0.36
CA GLU A 11 6.98 7.93 1.31
C GLU A 11 5.98 8.79 0.55
N GLN A 12 4.72 8.74 0.95
CA GLN A 12 3.64 9.48 0.31
C GLN A 12 2.73 10.10 1.36
N LEU A 13 2.33 11.34 1.11
CA LEU A 13 1.36 12.08 1.91
C LEU A 13 0.29 12.63 0.97
N ASN A 14 -0.97 12.37 1.31
CA ASN A 14 -2.13 12.79 0.54
C ASN A 14 -3.12 13.51 1.46
N ILE A 15 -3.80 14.52 0.90
CA ILE A 15 -4.95 15.17 1.53
C ILE A 15 -6.16 15.04 0.60
N GLY A 16 -7.26 14.54 1.13
CA GLY A 16 -8.49 14.29 0.39
C GLY A 16 -9.71 14.88 1.08
N ARG A 17 -10.81 15.01 0.32
CA ARG A 17 -12.13 15.31 0.86
C ARG A 17 -13.17 14.28 0.39
N PRO A 18 -13.17 13.06 0.94
CA PRO A 18 -14.18 12.06 0.62
C PRO A 18 -15.59 12.54 1.00
N PHE A 19 -16.59 12.01 0.29
CA PHE A 19 -18.02 12.22 0.57
C PHE A 19 -18.66 10.85 0.82
N ASP A 20 -19.30 10.69 1.98
CA ASP A 20 -19.89 9.41 2.42
C ASP A 20 -21.39 9.29 2.08
N GLY A 21 -21.94 10.24 1.32
CA GLY A 21 -23.38 10.33 1.03
C GLY A 21 -24.13 11.29 1.95
N VAL A 22 -23.56 11.67 3.09
CA VAL A 22 -24.16 12.59 4.06
C VAL A 22 -23.31 13.84 4.23
N ARG A 23 -21.99 13.69 4.38
CA ARG A 23 -21.06 14.80 4.60
C ARG A 23 -19.75 14.58 3.88
N SER A 24 -19.05 15.69 3.62
CA SER A 24 -17.64 15.67 3.27
C SER A 24 -16.81 16.00 4.50
N TYR A 25 -15.70 15.29 4.66
CA TYR A 25 -14.71 15.56 5.70
C TYR A 25 -13.33 15.65 5.08
N THR A 26 -12.39 16.33 5.73
CA THR A 26 -10.98 16.31 5.31
C THR A 26 -10.35 15.00 5.80
N GLU A 27 -9.59 14.33 4.96
CA GLU A 27 -8.83 13.14 5.33
C GLU A 27 -7.36 13.32 4.98
N ILE A 28 -6.48 13.01 5.94
CA ILE A 28 -5.05 12.92 5.69
C ILE A 28 -4.70 11.44 5.56
N ALA A 29 -4.06 11.07 4.46
CA ALA A 29 -3.58 9.71 4.24
C ALA A 29 -2.05 9.73 4.08
N ALA A 30 -1.37 8.79 4.73
CA ALA A 30 0.07 8.66 4.65
C ALA A 30 0.46 7.20 4.42
N SER A 31 1.50 6.97 3.62
CA SER A 31 2.10 5.65 3.46
C SER A 31 3.62 5.71 3.39
N ALA A 32 4.24 4.62 3.81
CA ALA A 32 5.66 4.36 3.64
C ALA A 32 5.84 2.93 3.15
N SER A 33 6.60 2.76 2.08
CA SER A 33 6.83 1.47 1.45
C SER A 33 8.32 1.23 1.22
N LEU A 34 8.75 -0.01 1.44
CA LEU A 34 10.09 -0.48 1.17
C LEU A 34 10.02 -1.59 0.13
N GLY A 35 10.71 -1.43 -1.00
CA GLY A 35 10.73 -2.41 -2.08
C GLY A 35 12.15 -2.80 -2.50
N ALA A 36 12.36 -4.05 -2.88
CA ALA A 36 13.65 -4.54 -3.39
C ALA A 36 13.45 -5.51 -4.55
N ALA A 37 14.35 -5.47 -5.54
CA ALA A 37 14.45 -6.50 -6.57
C ALA A 37 15.23 -7.70 -6.03
N LEU A 38 14.61 -8.88 -6.02
CA LEU A 38 15.24 -10.13 -5.61
C LEU A 38 15.98 -10.77 -6.79
N THR A 39 15.37 -10.68 -7.98
CA THR A 39 15.97 -11.07 -9.27
C THR A 39 15.58 -10.03 -10.34
N ASP A 40 15.99 -10.23 -11.59
CA ASP A 40 15.58 -9.36 -12.70
C ASP A 40 14.08 -9.42 -13.01
N ARG A 41 13.38 -10.46 -12.53
CA ARG A 41 11.94 -10.66 -12.74
C ARG A 41 11.11 -10.68 -11.47
N VAL A 42 11.72 -10.82 -10.30
CA VAL A 42 11.02 -10.95 -9.02
C VAL A 42 11.38 -9.79 -8.12
N GLY A 43 10.36 -9.06 -7.66
CA GLY A 43 10.48 -8.04 -6.63
C GLY A 43 9.69 -8.42 -5.38
N ALA A 44 10.02 -7.79 -4.25
CA ALA A 44 9.22 -7.88 -3.03
C ALA A 44 9.10 -6.50 -2.41
N TYR A 45 8.00 -6.27 -1.69
CA TYR A 45 7.77 -5.03 -0.98
C TYR A 45 6.98 -5.24 0.31
N ALA A 46 7.12 -4.28 1.21
CA ALA A 46 6.27 -4.11 2.39
C ALA A 46 5.84 -2.65 2.49
N GLU A 47 4.62 -2.41 2.94
CA GLU A 47 4.04 -1.08 3.06
C GLU A 47 3.27 -0.95 4.37
N THR A 48 3.39 0.21 5.01
CA THR A 48 2.47 0.67 6.05
C THR A 48 1.71 1.88 5.54
N PHE A 49 0.42 1.94 5.78
CA PHE A 49 -0.42 3.05 5.35
C PHE A 49 -1.56 3.29 6.33
N GLY A 50 -2.09 4.52 6.34
CA GLY A 50 -3.17 4.87 7.23
C GLY A 50 -3.95 6.11 6.79
N PHE A 51 -5.12 6.24 7.41
CA PHE A 51 -6.10 7.29 7.12
C PHE A 51 -6.51 7.97 8.44
N ALA A 52 -6.45 9.30 8.45
CA ALA A 52 -6.80 10.16 9.57
C ALA A 52 -7.93 11.12 9.17
N PRO A 53 -9.20 10.68 9.25
CA PRO A 53 -10.36 11.51 8.99
C PRO A 53 -10.50 12.63 10.04
N GLN A 54 -10.75 13.85 9.58
CA GLN A 54 -11.03 15.04 10.39
C GLN A 54 -12.54 15.23 10.51
N ASP A 55 -13.20 14.21 11.08
CA ASP A 55 -14.65 14.07 11.09
C ASP A 55 -15.25 14.07 12.51
N GLY A 56 -14.40 14.28 13.51
CA GLY A 56 -14.71 14.30 14.94
C GLY A 56 -14.59 12.94 15.65
N SER A 57 -14.40 11.83 14.91
CA SER A 57 -14.34 10.48 15.50
C SER A 57 -13.03 10.21 16.27
N GLY A 58 -11.95 10.92 15.94
CA GLY A 58 -10.60 10.66 16.46
C GLY A 58 -10.02 9.29 16.04
N THR A 59 -10.69 8.57 15.14
CA THR A 59 -10.29 7.22 14.75
C THR A 59 -9.28 7.28 13.63
N ILE A 60 -8.07 6.77 13.88
CA ILE A 60 -7.02 6.62 12.86
C ILE A 60 -6.93 5.15 12.48
N SER A 61 -7.09 4.86 11.20
CA SER A 61 -6.93 3.51 10.65
C SER A 61 -5.49 3.30 10.20
N ARG A 62 -4.90 2.15 10.57
CA ARG A 62 -3.53 1.77 10.19
C ARG A 62 -3.51 0.35 9.67
N TYR A 63 -2.82 0.18 8.56
CA TYR A 63 -2.72 -1.06 7.81
C TYR A 63 -1.25 -1.35 7.53
N VAL A 64 -0.92 -2.63 7.42
CA VAL A 64 0.36 -3.09 6.91
C VAL A 64 0.10 -4.17 5.86
N ASN A 65 0.86 -4.16 4.77
CA ASN A 65 0.85 -5.21 3.78
C ASN A 65 2.28 -5.59 3.35
N ALA A 66 2.39 -6.74 2.70
CA ALA A 66 3.56 -7.13 1.96
C ALA A 66 3.15 -7.90 0.70
N GLY A 67 4.02 -7.88 -0.31
CA GLY A 67 3.74 -8.53 -1.58
C GLY A 67 4.99 -8.89 -2.36
N VAL A 68 4.76 -9.69 -3.41
CA VAL A 68 5.76 -10.12 -4.39
C VAL A 68 5.29 -9.72 -5.77
N THR A 69 6.19 -9.21 -6.58
CA THR A 69 5.94 -8.89 -8.00
C THR A 69 6.66 -9.87 -8.91
N PHE A 70 6.06 -10.17 -10.06
CA PHE A 70 6.64 -10.98 -11.12
C PHE A 70 6.51 -10.26 -12.47
N LEU A 71 7.65 -9.99 -13.11
CA LEU A 71 7.75 -9.37 -14.43
C LEU A 71 7.79 -10.46 -15.50
N PHE A 72 6.69 -10.63 -16.24
CA PHE A 72 6.60 -11.59 -17.34
C PHE A 72 7.41 -11.13 -18.55
N ASN A 73 7.29 -9.85 -18.87
CA ASN A 73 8.03 -9.14 -19.90
C ASN A 73 8.07 -7.64 -19.51
N PRO A 74 8.84 -6.77 -20.20
CA PRO A 74 8.97 -5.36 -19.83
C PRO A 74 7.64 -4.58 -19.70
N ASP A 75 6.57 -5.08 -20.31
CA ASP A 75 5.27 -4.43 -20.41
C ASP A 75 4.19 -5.10 -19.53
N LEU A 76 4.50 -6.23 -18.89
CA LEU A 76 3.55 -7.03 -18.12
C LEU A 76 4.14 -7.46 -16.77
N GLN A 77 3.59 -6.91 -15.69
CA GLN A 77 3.92 -7.28 -14.32
C GLN A 77 2.68 -7.70 -13.54
N LEU A 78 2.79 -8.78 -12.78
CA LEU A 78 1.81 -9.24 -11.82
C LEU A 78 2.30 -8.96 -10.41
N ASP A 79 1.40 -8.66 -9.48
CA ASP A 79 1.71 -8.68 -8.05
C ASP A 79 0.68 -9.47 -7.26
N VAL A 80 1.14 -10.12 -6.19
CA VAL A 80 0.30 -10.71 -5.16
C VAL A 80 0.67 -10.10 -3.82
N ARG A 81 -0.33 -9.81 -3.00
CA ARG A 81 -0.15 -9.15 -1.71
C ARG A 81 -1.12 -9.68 -0.66
N ALA A 82 -0.70 -9.57 0.59
CA ALA A 82 -1.55 -9.80 1.75
C ALA A 82 -1.21 -8.78 2.83
N GLY A 83 -2.18 -8.50 3.69
CA GLY A 83 -2.02 -7.52 4.75
C GLY A 83 -3.03 -7.66 5.87
N VAL A 84 -2.86 -6.78 6.86
CA VAL A 84 -3.69 -6.73 8.06
C VAL A 84 -4.10 -5.28 8.33
N GLY A 85 -5.27 -5.10 8.89
CA GLY A 85 -5.72 -3.84 9.48
C GLY A 85 -7.21 -3.88 9.84
N PRO A 86 -7.81 -2.74 10.23
CA PRO A 86 -7.14 -1.67 10.94
C PRO A 86 -6.77 -2.12 12.37
N ALA A 87 -5.54 -1.82 12.80
CA ALA A 87 -5.01 -2.23 14.11
C ALA A 87 -5.77 -1.67 15.35
N SER A 88 -6.76 -0.81 15.15
CA SER A 88 -7.60 -0.20 16.20
C SER A 88 -8.82 -1.05 16.59
N GLN A 89 -9.10 -2.15 15.88
CA GLN A 89 -10.24 -3.02 16.19
C GLN A 89 -9.86 -4.21 17.08
N ARG A 90 -10.82 -4.69 17.89
CA ARG A 90 -10.65 -5.90 18.73
C ARG A 90 -10.45 -7.19 17.90
N THR A 91 -10.76 -7.14 16.62
CA THR A 91 -10.59 -8.20 15.63
C THR A 91 -9.49 -7.81 14.64
N ARG A 92 -8.64 -8.78 14.26
CA ARG A 92 -7.68 -8.59 13.18
C ARG A 92 -8.39 -8.85 11.86
N ASP A 93 -8.55 -7.83 11.02
CA ASP A 93 -9.01 -8.06 9.65
C ASP A 93 -7.81 -8.33 8.75
N TYR A 94 -7.94 -9.37 7.94
CA TYR A 94 -6.95 -9.80 6.97
C TYR A 94 -7.48 -9.54 5.58
N PHE A 95 -6.58 -9.15 4.68
CA PHE A 95 -6.92 -8.98 3.27
C PHE A 95 -5.81 -9.56 2.39
N ALA A 96 -6.18 -9.94 1.18
CA ALA A 96 -5.27 -10.36 0.13
C ALA A 96 -5.73 -9.81 -1.21
N GLY A 97 -4.81 -9.68 -2.15
CA GLY A 97 -5.10 -9.13 -3.47
C GLY A 97 -4.09 -9.56 -4.52
N ILE A 98 -4.52 -9.44 -5.76
CA ILE A 98 -3.71 -9.63 -6.96
C ILE A 98 -3.82 -8.37 -7.81
N GLY A 99 -2.74 -7.99 -8.48
CA GLY A 99 -2.71 -6.84 -9.37
C GLY A 99 -1.99 -7.18 -10.68
N LEU A 100 -2.35 -6.43 -11.72
CA LEU A 100 -1.77 -6.54 -13.05
C LEU A 100 -1.45 -5.14 -13.56
N VAL A 101 -0.21 -4.93 -13.98
CA VAL A 101 0.23 -3.72 -14.65
C VAL A 101 0.56 -4.07 -16.09
N VAL A 102 -0.11 -3.38 -17.01
CA VAL A 102 0.14 -3.46 -18.45
C VAL A 102 0.60 -2.08 -18.92
N ARG A 103 1.77 -2.01 -19.56
CA ARG A 103 2.24 -0.82 -20.29
C ARG A 103 2.06 -1.04 -21.80
N ARG A 104 1.78 0.04 -22.52
CA ARG A 104 1.66 0.10 -23.98
C ARG A 104 2.48 1.27 -24.49
#